data_AF-A0A5S6Q7W5-F1
#
_entry.id   AF-A0A5S6Q7W5-F1
#
_cell.length_a   1.000
_cell.length_b   1.000
_cell.length_c   1.000
_cell.angle_alpha   90.00
_cell.angle_beta   90.00
_cell.angle_gamma   90.00
#
_symmetry.space_group_name_H-M   'P 1'
#
loop_
_entity.id
_entity.type
_entity.pdbx_description
1 polymer ?
#
loop_
_entity_poly.entity_id
_entity_poly.type
_entity_poly.pdbx_seq_one_letter_code
_entity_poly.pdbx_strand_id
1 'polypeptide(L)'
;MSGGRGLDAIAGYSVTGAYYSAAVTTLKSRFGRPKLIAEKHILELVQMERCTQPTVTKLRRLNDRMSSNVRALVALNKDLTNETLSAAEVLLAVLKQKLPTIIRKRWESKALEGNPEEITLEAFLEFLQTLGLSCETRSVIIR
;
A
#
# COMPACT_ATOMS: atom_id res chain seq x y z
N MET A 1 12.95 10.33 -29.38
CA MET A 1 11.94 9.59 -28.59
C MET A 1 12.63 9.06 -27.35
N SER A 2 12.49 9.72 -26.20
CA SER A 2 13.02 9.17 -24.95
C SER A 2 12.07 8.07 -24.47
N GLY A 3 12.58 6.84 -24.36
CA GLY A 3 11.86 5.76 -23.69
C GLY A 3 11.44 6.15 -22.28
N GLY A 4 10.33 5.61 -21.79
CA GLY A 4 9.97 5.75 -20.38
C GLY A 4 10.92 4.95 -19.48
N ARG A 5 11.00 5.29 -18.18
CA ARG A 5 11.92 4.65 -17.21
C ARG A 5 11.85 3.12 -17.16
N GLY A 6 10.70 2.53 -17.50
CA GLY A 6 10.53 1.08 -17.59
C GLY A 6 11.27 0.48 -18.78
N LEU A 7 11.26 1.15 -19.94
CA LEU A 7 12.02 0.73 -21.12
C LEU A 7 13.52 0.80 -20.83
N ASP A 8 13.99 1.89 -20.20
CA ASP A 8 15.39 2.02 -19.79
C ASP A 8 15.82 0.91 -18.83
N ALA A 9 14.93 0.47 -17.94
CA ALA A 9 15.21 -0.60 -16.99
C ALA A 9 15.45 -1.96 -17.65
N ILE A 10 14.91 -2.17 -18.85
CA ILE A 10 15.00 -3.46 -19.56
C ILE A 10 15.77 -3.36 -20.89
N ALA A 11 16.32 -2.20 -21.23
CA ALA A 11 17.00 -1.95 -22.51
C ALA A 11 18.23 -2.87 -22.74
N GLY A 12 18.82 -3.40 -21.67
CA GLY A 12 19.94 -4.36 -21.74
C GLY A 12 19.53 -5.82 -21.93
N TYR A 13 18.24 -6.16 -21.89
CA TYR A 13 17.77 -7.53 -22.13
C TYR A 13 17.47 -7.75 -23.61
N SER A 14 17.95 -8.88 -24.14
CA SER A 14 17.53 -9.33 -25.48
C SER A 14 16.06 -9.75 -25.45
N VAL A 15 15.34 -9.51 -26.56
CA VAL A 15 13.92 -9.88 -26.72
C VAL A 15 13.79 -11.36 -27.05
N THR A 16 14.32 -12.22 -26.19
CA THR A 16 14.23 -13.67 -26.30
C THR A 16 13.69 -14.28 -25.01
N GLY A 17 13.09 -15.47 -25.13
CA GLY A 17 12.48 -16.20 -24.02
C GLY A 17 13.35 -16.30 -22.76
N ALA A 18 14.66 -16.48 -22.97
CA ALA A 18 15.65 -16.71 -21.92
C ALA A 18 15.83 -15.52 -20.95
N TYR A 19 15.51 -14.28 -21.37
CA TYR A 19 15.78 -13.08 -20.57
C TYR A 19 14.53 -12.48 -19.91
N TYR A 20 13.31 -13.00 -20.18
CA TYR A 20 12.09 -12.45 -19.59
C TYR A 20 12.06 -12.54 -18.07
N SER A 21 12.53 -13.66 -17.49
CA SER A 21 12.58 -13.83 -16.03
C SER A 21 13.48 -12.78 -15.36
N ALA A 22 14.62 -12.48 -15.98
CA ALA A 22 15.55 -11.46 -15.53
C ALA A 22 14.95 -10.05 -15.70
N ALA A 23 14.32 -9.76 -16.84
CA ALA A 23 13.63 -8.48 -17.08
C ALA A 23 12.49 -8.23 -16.08
N VAL A 24 11.67 -9.24 -15.80
CA VAL A 24 10.60 -9.18 -14.80
C VAL A 24 11.18 -8.96 -13.40
N THR A 25 12.27 -9.64 -13.06
CA THR A 25 12.96 -9.45 -11.76
C THR A 25 13.45 -8.03 -11.61
N THR A 26 14.07 -7.46 -12.65
CA THR A 26 14.55 -6.07 -12.64
C THR A 26 13.40 -5.07 -12.51
N LEU A 27 12.30 -5.28 -13.22
CA LEU A 27 11.11 -4.45 -13.08
C LEU A 27 10.48 -4.57 -11.68
N LYS A 28 10.39 -5.78 -11.12
CA LYS A 28 9.89 -6.00 -9.75
C LYS A 28 10.81 -5.38 -8.70
N SER A 29 12.13 -5.47 -8.86
CA SER A 29 13.08 -4.83 -7.94
C SER A 29 12.94 -3.30 -7.98
N ARG A 30 12.90 -2.73 -9.19
CA ARG A 30 12.90 -1.28 -9.37
C ARG A 30 11.54 -0.64 -9.06
N PHE A 31 10.46 -1.27 -9.50
CA PHE A 31 9.11 -0.70 -9.48
C PHE A 31 8.13 -1.49 -8.61
N GLY A 32 8.48 -2.70 -8.16
CA GLY A 32 7.64 -3.47 -7.27
C GLY A 32 7.49 -2.76 -5.93
N ARG A 33 6.23 -2.57 -5.53
CA ARG A 33 5.85 -2.00 -4.24
C ARG A 33 4.76 -2.87 -3.60
N PRO A 34 5.07 -4.14 -3.27
CA PRO A 34 4.07 -5.12 -2.84
C PRO A 34 3.28 -4.66 -1.60
N LYS A 35 3.93 -3.97 -0.65
CA LYS A 35 3.26 -3.39 0.53
C LYS A 35 2.22 -2.33 0.17
N LEU A 36 2.54 -1.41 -0.75
CA LEU A 36 1.60 -0.38 -1.22
C LEU A 36 0.43 -0.99 -2.01
N ILE A 37 0.71 -2.02 -2.81
CA ILE A 37 -0.32 -2.73 -3.57
C ILE A 37 -1.24 -3.48 -2.60
N ALA A 38 -0.69 -4.15 -1.57
CA ALA A 38 -1.47 -4.80 -0.53
C ALA A 38 -2.34 -3.79 0.23
N GLU A 39 -1.77 -2.65 0.65
CA GLU A 39 -2.49 -1.56 1.31
C GLU A 39 -3.67 -1.06 0.46
N LYS A 40 -3.49 -0.90 -0.86
CA LYS A 40 -4.58 -0.53 -1.77
C LYS A 40 -5.73 -1.55 -1.72
N HIS A 41 -5.42 -2.84 -1.83
CA HIS A 41 -6.45 -3.89 -1.80
C HIS A 41 -7.16 -3.99 -0.43
N ILE A 42 -6.44 -3.77 0.67
CA ILE A 42 -7.03 -3.67 2.01
C ILE A 42 -8.01 -2.50 2.07
N LEU A 43 -7.62 -1.32 1.59
CA LEU A 43 -8.47 -0.14 1.59
C LEU A 43 -9.71 -0.32 0.70
N GLU A 44 -9.57 -0.94 -0.47
CA GLU A 44 -10.71 -1.26 -1.34
C GLU A 44 -11.74 -2.17 -0.66
N LEU A 45 -11.29 -3.13 0.17
CA LEU A 45 -12.16 -4.00 0.96
C LEU A 45 -12.83 -3.24 2.12
N VAL A 46 -12.05 -2.49 2.90
CA VAL A 46 -12.55 -1.78 4.10
C VAL A 46 -13.49 -0.62 3.73
N GLN A 47 -13.22 0.07 2.63
CA GLN A 47 -14.02 1.21 2.16
C GLN A 47 -15.15 0.78 1.22
N MET A 48 -15.33 -0.52 0.99
CA MET A 48 -16.36 -1.02 0.10
C MET A 48 -17.75 -0.62 0.60
N GLU A 49 -18.53 0.01 -0.27
CA GLU A 49 -19.91 0.38 0.05
C GLU A 49 -20.79 -0.85 0.23
N ARG A 50 -21.76 -0.75 1.15
CA ARG A 50 -22.76 -1.78 1.36
C ARG A 50 -23.60 -1.97 0.10
N CYS A 51 -23.84 -3.22 -0.27
CA CYS A 51 -24.81 -3.53 -1.32
C CYS A 51 -26.23 -3.34 -0.79
N THR A 52 -26.84 -2.21 -1.12
CA THR A 52 -28.19 -1.84 -0.65
C THR A 52 -29.33 -2.50 -1.44
N GLN A 53 -29.02 -3.11 -2.59
CA GLN A 53 -30.03 -3.72 -3.46
C GLN A 53 -29.68 -5.19 -3.75
N PRO A 54 -30.52 -6.15 -3.32
CA PRO A 54 -30.23 -7.59 -3.42
C PRO A 54 -30.54 -8.15 -4.82
N THR A 55 -30.14 -7.45 -5.87
CA THR A 55 -30.27 -7.97 -7.24
C THR A 55 -29.10 -8.90 -7.55
N VAL A 56 -29.35 -9.97 -8.31
CA VAL A 56 -28.32 -10.95 -8.73
C VAL A 56 -27.11 -10.25 -9.34
N THR A 57 -27.34 -9.27 -10.21
CA THR A 57 -26.26 -8.51 -10.88
C THR A 57 -25.41 -7.71 -9.89
N LYS A 58 -26.02 -7.05 -8.90
CA LYS A 58 -25.27 -6.28 -7.90
C LYS A 58 -24.51 -7.17 -6.93
N LEU A 59 -25.12 -8.28 -6.50
CA LEU A 59 -24.46 -9.27 -5.64
C LEU A 59 -23.27 -9.92 -6.36
N ARG A 60 -23.41 -10.26 -7.65
CA ARG A 60 -22.31 -10.79 -8.45
C ARG A 60 -21.15 -9.79 -8.54
N ARG A 61 -21.44 -8.54 -8.89
CA ARG A 61 -20.42 -7.47 -8.94
C ARG A 61 -19.71 -7.25 -7.60
N LEU A 62 -20.46 -7.31 -6.49
CA LEU A 62 -19.88 -7.23 -5.15
C LEU A 62 -18.92 -8.40 -4.89
N ASN A 63 -19.38 -9.63 -5.16
CA ASN A 63 -18.57 -10.83 -5.02
C ASN A 63 -17.30 -10.76 -5.87
N ASP A 64 -17.40 -10.40 -7.15
CA ASP A 64 -16.26 -10.30 -8.06
C ASP A 64 -15.21 -9.31 -7.53
N ARG A 65 -15.66 -8.16 -7.00
CA ARG A 65 -14.77 -7.16 -6.38
C ARG A 65 -14.09 -7.66 -5.11
N MET A 66 -14.84 -8.33 -4.23
CA MET A 66 -14.29 -8.93 -3.01
C MET A 66 -13.27 -10.02 -3.36
N SER A 67 -13.65 -10.98 -4.19
CA SER A 67 -12.78 -12.10 -4.60
C SER A 67 -11.56 -11.63 -5.38
N SER A 68 -11.64 -10.57 -6.18
CA SER A 68 -10.48 -10.00 -6.86
C SER A 68 -9.47 -9.42 -5.86
N ASN A 69 -9.92 -8.65 -4.88
CA ASN A 69 -9.06 -8.06 -3.86
C ASN A 69 -8.42 -9.14 -2.97
N VAL A 70 -9.20 -10.12 -2.52
CA VAL A 70 -8.68 -11.25 -1.73
C VAL A 70 -7.63 -12.04 -2.51
N ARG A 71 -7.88 -12.39 -3.77
CA ARG A 71 -6.88 -13.09 -4.61
C ARG A 71 -5.61 -12.29 -4.81
N ALA A 72 -5.71 -10.97 -4.95
CA ALA A 72 -4.53 -10.12 -5.09
C ALA A 72 -3.70 -10.09 -3.79
N LEU A 73 -4.34 -10.06 -2.62
CA LEU A 73 -3.66 -10.19 -1.32
C LEU A 73 -2.98 -11.54 -1.17
N VAL A 74 -3.64 -12.65 -1.53
CA VAL A 74 -3.01 -13.99 -1.55
C VAL A 74 -1.77 -14.02 -2.45
N ALA A 75 -1.85 -13.44 -3.65
CA ALA A 75 -0.71 -13.34 -4.57
C ALA A 75 0.46 -12.49 -4.05
N LEU A 76 0.20 -11.64 -3.05
CA LEU A 76 1.20 -10.83 -2.34
C LEU A 76 1.68 -11.48 -1.04
N ASN A 77 1.36 -12.76 -0.82
CA ASN A 77 1.64 -13.50 0.43
C ASN A 77 1.01 -12.82 1.67
N LYS A 78 -0.20 -12.27 1.47
CA LYS A 78 -1.08 -11.68 2.48
C LYS A 78 -2.39 -12.45 2.55
N ASP A 79 -2.26 -13.77 2.58
CA ASP A 79 -3.37 -14.68 2.76
C ASP A 79 -3.99 -14.53 4.16
N LEU A 80 -5.32 -14.35 4.18
CA LEU A 80 -6.11 -14.21 5.39
C LEU A 80 -6.31 -15.57 6.08
N THR A 81 -6.29 -16.69 5.34
CA THR A 81 -6.53 -18.02 5.94
C THR A 81 -5.31 -18.59 6.63
N ASN A 82 -4.12 -18.13 6.24
CA ASN A 82 -2.84 -18.55 6.82
C ASN A 82 -2.25 -17.49 7.77
N GLU A 83 -3.07 -16.52 8.21
CA GLU A 83 -2.70 -15.45 9.17
C GLU A 83 -1.47 -14.59 8.76
N THR A 84 -1.12 -14.57 7.47
CA THR A 84 0.05 -13.82 6.96
C THR A 84 -0.21 -12.32 6.82
N LEU A 85 -1.49 -11.92 6.78
CA LEU A 85 -1.91 -10.53 6.87
C LEU A 85 -2.17 -10.17 8.33
N SER A 86 -1.31 -9.34 8.91
CA SER A 86 -1.45 -8.96 10.32
C SER A 86 -2.53 -7.89 10.54
N ALA A 87 -3.15 -7.90 11.71
CA ALA A 87 -4.07 -6.84 12.12
C ALA A 87 -3.40 -5.45 12.14
N ALA A 88 -2.10 -5.40 12.49
CA ALA A 88 -1.31 -4.18 12.47
C ALA A 88 -1.23 -3.55 11.07
N GLU A 89 -1.02 -4.36 10.02
CA GLU A 89 -1.00 -3.87 8.63
C GLU A 89 -2.36 -3.30 8.19
N VAL A 90 -3.45 -3.95 8.58
CA VAL A 90 -4.81 -3.48 8.28
C VAL A 90 -5.09 -2.16 9.01
N LEU A 91 -4.78 -2.08 10.31
CA LEU A 91 -4.94 -0.86 11.10
C LEU A 91 -4.10 0.29 10.54
N LEU A 92 -2.84 0.02 10.19
CA LEU A 92 -1.95 1.01 9.62
C LEU A 92 -2.51 1.58 8.29
N ALA A 93 -3.00 0.72 7.39
CA ALA A 93 -3.64 1.14 6.14
C ALA A 93 -4.83 2.07 6.41
N VAL A 94 -5.71 1.68 7.34
CA VAL A 94 -6.95 2.42 7.66
C VAL A 94 -6.68 3.73 8.38
N LEU A 95 -5.80 3.72 9.39
CA LEU A 95 -5.53 4.90 10.22
C LEU A 95 -4.82 6.01 9.45
N LYS A 96 -3.95 5.68 8.48
CA LYS A 96 -3.36 6.67 7.56
C LYS A 96 -4.43 7.51 6.85
N GLN A 97 -5.58 6.91 6.51
CA GLN A 97 -6.66 7.61 5.82
C GLN A 97 -7.41 8.62 6.70
N LYS A 98 -7.17 8.60 8.02
CA LYS A 98 -7.74 9.57 8.96
C LYS A 98 -6.91 10.85 9.07
N LEU A 99 -5.71 10.87 8.50
CA LEU A 99 -4.81 12.01 8.57
C LEU A 99 -5.09 13.02 7.45
N PRO A 100 -4.88 14.33 7.69
CA PRO A 100 -4.81 15.32 6.63
C PRO A 100 -3.76 14.93 5.58
N THR A 101 -4.03 15.24 4.31
CA THR A 101 -3.19 14.82 3.18
C THR A 101 -1.71 15.18 3.34
N ILE A 102 -1.41 16.34 3.92
CA ILE A 102 -0.03 16.81 4.15
C ILE A 102 0.71 15.88 5.12
N ILE A 103 0.05 15.47 6.19
CA ILE A 103 0.64 14.61 7.23
C ILE A 103 0.78 13.17 6.71
N ARG A 104 -0.25 12.67 6.01
CA ARG A 104 -0.21 11.35 5.38
C ARG A 104 0.95 11.23 4.38
N LYS A 105 1.14 12.23 3.51
CA LYS A 105 2.27 12.26 2.55
C LYS A 105 3.63 12.29 3.23
N ARG A 106 3.76 12.99 4.36
CA ARG A 106 5.00 13.03 5.13
C ARG A 106 5.35 11.65 5.72
N TRP A 107 4.34 10.93 6.22
CA TRP A 107 4.51 9.54 6.64
C TRP A 107 4.88 8.62 5.46
N GLU A 108 4.14 8.70 4.35
CA GLU A 108 4.39 7.90 3.15
C GLU A 108 5.80 8.12 2.57
N SER A 109 6.31 9.36 2.63
CA SER A 109 7.67 9.68 2.18
C SER A 109 8.73 9.07 3.09
N LYS A 110 8.57 9.19 4.42
CA LYS A 110 9.43 8.53 5.41
C LYS A 110 9.44 7.01 5.21
N ALA A 111 8.28 6.43 4.93
CA ALA A 111 8.12 5.01 4.65
C ALA A 111 8.73 4.58 3.30
N LEU A 112 8.88 5.48 2.33
CA LEU A 112 9.51 5.19 1.04
C LEU A 112 11.05 5.24 1.12
N GLU A 113 11.58 6.08 1.99
CA GLU A 113 13.02 6.31 2.18
C GLU A 113 13.64 5.38 3.24
N GLY A 114 12.85 4.93 4.21
CA GLY A 114 13.29 4.05 5.30
C GLY A 114 13.30 2.56 4.95
N ASN A 115 13.76 1.74 5.91
CA ASN A 115 13.69 0.29 5.80
C ASN A 115 12.23 -0.17 5.80
N PRO A 116 11.77 -0.98 4.83
CA PRO A 116 10.41 -1.50 4.81
C PRO A 116 9.98 -2.20 6.10
N GLU A 117 10.91 -2.84 6.83
CA GLU A 117 10.61 -3.54 8.10
C GLU A 117 10.35 -2.60 9.28
N GLU A 118 10.78 -1.35 9.19
CA GLU A 118 10.56 -0.32 10.22
C GLU A 118 9.20 0.38 10.06
N ILE A 119 8.47 0.10 8.98
CA ILE A 119 7.13 0.65 8.73
C ILE A 119 6.10 -0.17 9.51
N THR A 120 6.12 -0.02 10.83
CA THR A 120 5.18 -0.69 11.74
C THR A 120 4.07 0.25 12.21
N LEU A 121 3.06 -0.32 12.89
CA LEU A 121 1.99 0.46 13.50
C LEU A 121 2.54 1.32 14.64
N GLU A 122 3.50 0.81 15.41
CA GLU A 122 4.14 1.50 16.53
C GLU A 122 4.91 2.73 16.03
N ALA A 123 5.74 2.55 14.99
CA ALA A 123 6.47 3.66 14.36
C ALA A 123 5.52 4.74 13.81
N PHE A 124 4.34 4.34 13.33
CA PHE A 124 3.29 5.27 12.91
C PHE A 124 2.71 6.07 14.08
N LEU A 125 2.43 5.42 15.21
CA LEU A 125 1.94 6.09 16.41
C LEU A 125 2.97 7.04 17.00
N GLU A 126 4.24 6.65 17.07
CA GLU A 126 5.36 7.51 17.50
C GLU A 126 5.53 8.74 16.59
N PHE A 127 5.37 8.54 15.28
CA PHE A 127 5.39 9.65 14.32
C PHE A 127 4.28 10.67 14.61
N LEU A 128 3.06 10.21 14.90
CA LEU A 128 1.96 11.10 15.26
C LEU A 128 2.19 11.80 16.61
N GLN A 129 2.75 11.10 17.61
CA GLN A 129 3.11 11.70 18.90
C GLN A 129 4.13 12.83 18.72
N THR A 130 5.18 12.60 17.93
CA THR A 130 6.21 13.62 17.65
C THR A 130 5.62 14.87 17.00
N LEU A 131 4.66 14.70 16.09
CA LEU A 131 3.96 15.82 15.47
C LEU A 131 3.06 16.57 16.45
N GLY A 132 2.36 15.86 17.34
CA GLY A 132 1.52 16.44 18.38
C GLY A 132 2.34 17.28 19.37
N LEU A 133 3.45 16.72 19.86
CA LEU A 133 4.39 17.42 20.75
C LEU A 133 4.98 18.67 20.10
N SER A 134 5.30 18.62 18.80
CA SER A 134 5.79 19.79 18.05
C SER A 134 4.73 20.90 17.87
N CYS A 135 3.43 20.59 17.94
CA CYS A 135 2.36 21.59 17.89
C CYS A 135 2.13 22.22 19.27
N GLU A 136 2.24 21.45 20.35
CA GLU A 136 2.14 21.95 21.72
C GLU A 136 3.26 22.94 22.06
N THR A 137 4.50 22.67 21.63
CA THR A 137 5.63 23.58 21.90
C THR A 137 5.49 24.96 21.24
N ARG A 138 4.70 25.08 20.16
CA ARG A 138 4.41 26.38 19.51
C ARG A 138 3.29 27.17 20.19
N SER A 139 2.42 26.52 20.96
CA SER A 139 1.33 27.21 21.66
C SER A 139 1.75 27.74 23.03
N VAL A 140 2.88 27.29 23.59
CA VAL A 140 3.38 27.71 24.91
C VAL A 140 4.30 28.93 24.84
N ILE A 141 4.77 29.33 23.65
CA ILE A 141 5.65 30.51 23.46
C ILE A 141 4.84 31.81 23.26
N ILE A 142 3.49 31.75 23.22
CA ILE A 142 2.62 32.93 23.18
C ILE A 142 1.66 32.89 24.39
N ARG A 143 2.20 33.03 25.59
CA ARG A 143 1.47 33.50 26.78
C ARG A 143 2.39 34.32 27.65
#